data_AF-A0A0A0LWQ0-F1
#
_entry.id   AF-A0A0A0LWQ0-F1
#
_cell.length_a   1.000
_cell.length_b   1.000
_cell.length_c   1.000
_cell.angle_alpha   90.00
_cell.angle_beta   90.00
_cell.angle_gamma   90.00
#
_symmetry.space_group_name_H-M   'P 1'
#
loop_
_entity.id
_entity.type
_entity.pdbx_description
1 polymer ?
#
loop_
_entity_poly.entity_id
_entity_poly.type
_entity_poly.pdbx_seq_one_letter_code
_entity_poly.pdbx_strand_id
1 'polypeptide(L)'
;MGGRKNWEGGLCIGWLIWAVLCVISAGGEFFKVGVVLDHNTIVGKLSNISIQMALSDFYAENLKYKTRISFIFKDAGDVVEVASAATELLRDGVEAIIGPQTTEQAMYLTEFGRKYEIPIISFTVTTPSLSPKQKPYFIREAHSDLAQVQAVNAVIQMYGWREIVPIYEDTEYGRGIIPNLADALQQNSTRLVMRTMIPLSASETEILKELKRLKDMHKTIFLLHMSGCVGRMVLSAAKKEGMFSEGYAWIVTNGLSCLVDPILVSEDLDSMQGIVGIRPYIPITQKLQKLQAEFKRRLPFSLSSSKIFKFFKA
;
A
#
# COMPACT_ATOMS: atom_id res chain seq x y z
N MET A 1 43.42 -6.35 -5.14
CA MET A 1 42.68 -5.63 -4.09
C MET A 1 41.92 -4.49 -4.74
N GLY A 2 40.62 -4.65 -4.97
CA GLY A 2 39.76 -3.65 -5.61
C GLY A 2 38.35 -3.83 -5.07
N GLY A 3 37.95 -2.94 -4.16
CA GLY A 3 36.73 -3.05 -3.37
C GLY A 3 35.48 -2.91 -4.21
N ARG A 4 34.61 -3.92 -4.15
CA ARG A 4 33.19 -3.79 -4.52
C ARG A 4 32.56 -2.82 -3.51
N LYS A 5 32.17 -1.64 -3.98
CA LYS A 5 31.29 -0.76 -3.20
C LYS A 5 29.90 -1.38 -3.19
N ASN A 6 29.48 -1.81 -2.01
CA ASN A 6 28.11 -2.21 -1.72
C ASN A 6 27.18 -1.01 -1.92
N TRP A 7 26.16 -1.18 -2.75
CA TRP A 7 25.10 -0.20 -2.96
C TRP A 7 24.00 -0.48 -1.93
N GLU A 8 23.87 0.40 -0.94
CA GLU A 8 22.81 0.35 0.06
C GLU A 8 21.54 1.03 -0.47
N GLY A 9 20.38 0.42 -0.17
CA GLY A 9 19.08 0.70 -0.77
C GLY A 9 18.61 2.15 -0.67
N GLY A 10 18.23 2.71 -1.82
CA GLY A 10 17.55 3.99 -1.95
C GLY A 10 16.15 3.81 -2.53
N LEU A 11 15.17 4.42 -1.86
CA LEU A 11 13.75 4.62 -2.20
C LEU A 11 13.25 4.15 -3.59
N CYS A 12 12.21 3.32 -3.54
CA CYS A 12 11.48 2.60 -4.60
C CYS A 12 10.87 3.41 -5.77
N ILE A 13 11.26 4.67 -6.00
CA ILE A 13 10.85 5.41 -7.22
C ILE A 13 12.05 5.62 -8.15
N GLY A 14 13.28 5.67 -7.62
CA GLY A 14 14.49 5.58 -8.45
C GLY A 14 14.60 4.22 -9.15
N TRP A 15 14.06 3.17 -8.52
CA TRP A 15 13.91 1.84 -9.13
C TRP A 15 12.86 1.81 -10.24
N LEU A 16 11.74 2.53 -10.09
CA LEU A 16 10.68 2.64 -11.09
C LEU A 16 11.22 3.18 -12.42
N ILE A 17 12.12 4.17 -12.35
CA ILE A 17 12.80 4.72 -13.53
C ILE A 17 13.90 3.78 -14.02
N TRP A 18 14.65 3.11 -13.13
CA TRP A 18 15.68 2.15 -13.55
C TRP A 18 15.10 0.88 -14.21
N ALA A 19 13.97 0.37 -13.72
CA ALA A 19 13.23 -0.76 -14.27
C ALA A 19 12.60 -0.41 -15.63
N VAL A 20 12.07 0.82 -15.78
CA VAL A 20 11.65 1.36 -17.09
C VAL A 20 12.87 1.50 -18.04
N LEU A 21 14.04 1.89 -17.52
CA LEU A 21 15.26 2.05 -18.31
C LEU A 21 15.95 0.75 -18.74
N CYS A 22 15.76 -0.38 -18.04
CA CYS A 22 16.27 -1.68 -18.48
C CYS A 22 15.64 -2.18 -19.80
N VAL A 23 14.55 -1.55 -20.26
CA VAL A 23 13.83 -1.90 -21.49
C VAL A 23 14.17 -0.96 -22.67
N ILE A 24 14.89 0.15 -22.45
CA ILE A 24 15.01 1.22 -23.45
C ILE A 24 16.24 1.04 -24.36
N SER A 25 15.99 0.85 -25.66
CA SER A 25 17.01 1.01 -26.70
C SER A 25 17.24 2.49 -27.02
N ALA A 26 18.48 2.84 -27.36
CA ALA A 26 18.89 4.22 -27.63
C ALA A 26 18.32 4.74 -28.97
N GLY A 27 17.17 5.40 -28.91
CA GLY A 27 16.59 6.20 -29.99
C GLY A 27 15.85 7.39 -29.41
N GLY A 28 16.00 8.58 -30.00
CA GLY A 28 15.32 9.79 -29.56
C GLY A 28 13.84 9.75 -29.90
N GLU A 29 13.04 9.02 -29.12
CA GLU A 29 11.58 8.96 -29.21
C GLU A 29 10.97 9.10 -27.82
N PHE A 30 9.76 9.67 -27.74
CA PHE A 30 9.02 9.75 -26.49
C PHE A 30 8.59 8.34 -26.08
N PHE A 31 8.96 7.93 -24.87
CA PHE A 31 8.51 6.66 -24.29
C PHE A 31 7.13 6.87 -23.67
N LYS A 32 6.09 6.31 -24.27
CA LYS A 32 4.70 6.55 -23.83
C LYS A 32 4.33 5.63 -22.68
N VAL A 33 3.91 6.20 -21.56
CA VAL A 33 3.55 5.43 -20.36
C VAL A 33 2.14 5.77 -19.94
N GLY A 34 1.28 4.75 -19.88
CA GLY A 34 -0.04 4.89 -19.29
C GLY A 34 0.04 4.99 -17.77
N VAL A 35 -0.78 5.84 -17.16
CA VAL A 35 -0.90 5.93 -15.71
C VAL A 35 -2.36 5.77 -15.35
N VAL A 36 -2.70 4.70 -14.63
CA VAL A 36 -4.09 4.39 -14.23
C VAL A 36 -4.21 4.52 -12.73
N LEU A 37 -4.96 5.53 -12.27
CA LEU A 37 -5.14 5.88 -10.87
C LEU A 37 -6.62 6.19 -10.60
N ASP A 38 -7.06 6.00 -9.36
CA ASP A 38 -8.33 6.50 -8.85
C ASP A 38 -8.12 7.87 -8.21
N HIS A 39 -8.47 8.93 -8.96
CA HIS A 39 -8.33 10.30 -8.51
C HIS A 39 -9.30 10.71 -7.39
N ASN A 40 -10.30 9.89 -7.08
CA ASN A 40 -11.20 10.13 -5.95
C ASN A 40 -10.57 9.72 -4.62
N THR A 41 -9.58 8.83 -4.64
CA THR A 41 -8.89 8.36 -3.43
C THR A 41 -7.73 9.27 -3.00
N ILE A 42 -7.42 9.27 -1.69
CA ILE A 42 -6.20 9.92 -1.17
C ILE A 42 -4.96 9.31 -1.82
N VAL A 43 -4.92 7.97 -1.95
CA VAL A 43 -3.78 7.26 -2.53
C VAL A 43 -3.55 7.71 -3.97
N GLY A 44 -4.58 7.79 -4.81
CA GLY A 44 -4.43 8.20 -6.21
C GLY A 44 -3.99 9.65 -6.35
N LYS A 45 -4.54 10.57 -5.55
CA LYS A 45 -4.12 11.98 -5.51
C LYS A 45 -2.63 12.12 -5.13
N LEU A 46 -2.20 11.44 -4.07
CA LEU A 46 -0.80 11.47 -3.63
C LEU A 46 0.13 10.80 -4.64
N SER A 47 -0.32 9.73 -5.30
CA SER A 47 0.44 9.01 -6.32
C SER A 47 0.67 9.87 -7.55
N ASN A 48 -0.36 10.58 -8.02
CA ASN A 48 -0.24 11.50 -9.15
C ASN A 48 0.84 12.58 -8.90
N ILE A 49 0.80 13.22 -7.72
CA ILE A 49 1.82 14.19 -7.30
C ILE A 49 3.21 13.55 -7.26
N SER A 50 3.32 12.35 -6.65
CA SER A 50 4.58 11.64 -6.50
C SER A 50 5.21 11.27 -7.85
N ILE A 51 4.42 10.77 -8.80
CA ILE A 51 4.87 10.38 -10.14
C ILE A 51 5.40 11.61 -10.90
N GLN A 52 4.66 12.73 -10.85
CA GLN A 52 5.08 13.96 -11.52
C GLN A 52 6.35 14.55 -10.89
N MET A 53 6.47 14.52 -9.57
CA MET A 53 7.67 14.94 -8.86
C MET A 53 8.87 14.09 -9.26
N ALA A 54 8.73 12.76 -9.22
CA ALA A 54 9.80 11.84 -9.56
C ALA A 54 10.30 12.03 -11.00
N LEU A 55 9.39 12.29 -11.95
CA LEU A 55 9.77 12.59 -13.33
C LEU A 55 10.60 13.87 -13.43
N SER A 56 10.14 14.93 -12.75
CA SER A 56 10.83 16.23 -12.70
C SER A 56 12.23 16.09 -12.10
N ASP A 57 12.34 15.42 -10.96
CA ASP A 57 13.60 15.26 -10.22
C ASP A 57 14.59 14.41 -11.02
N PHE A 58 14.11 13.34 -11.65
CA PHE A 58 14.96 12.49 -12.49
C PHE A 58 15.59 13.28 -13.63
N TYR A 59 14.83 14.06 -14.40
CA TYR A 59 15.40 14.81 -15.52
C TYR A 59 16.25 16.00 -15.08
N ALA A 60 15.98 16.59 -13.91
CA ALA A 60 16.84 17.61 -13.33
C ALA A 60 18.23 17.06 -12.95
N GLU A 61 18.30 15.83 -12.43
CA GLU A 61 19.56 15.17 -12.07
C GLU A 61 20.26 14.51 -13.28
N ASN A 62 19.51 14.21 -14.36
CA ASN A 62 19.98 13.42 -15.49
C ASN A 62 19.88 14.18 -16.83
N LEU A 63 20.43 15.40 -16.89
CA LEU A 63 20.35 16.31 -18.04
C LEU A 63 20.80 15.71 -19.38
N LYS A 64 21.66 14.67 -19.34
CA LYS A 64 22.20 14.00 -20.53
C LYS A 64 21.27 12.95 -21.14
N TYR A 65 20.23 12.52 -20.42
CA TYR A 65 19.25 11.59 -20.94
C TYR A 65 18.41 12.27 -22.04
N LYS A 66 18.36 11.64 -23.22
CA LYS A 66 17.62 12.16 -24.38
C LYS A 66 16.21 11.61 -24.48
N THR A 67 15.97 10.36 -24.06
CA THR A 67 14.62 9.76 -24.00
C THR A 67 13.73 10.55 -23.05
N ARG A 68 12.49 10.80 -23.47
CA ARG A 68 11.49 11.54 -22.70
C ARG A 68 10.28 10.66 -22.43
N ILE A 69 9.95 10.45 -21.16
CA ILE A 69 8.71 9.77 -20.77
C ILE A 69 7.55 10.73 -20.99
N SER A 70 6.52 10.27 -21.70
CA SER A 70 5.26 10.98 -21.89
C SER A 70 4.15 10.20 -21.20
N PHE A 71 3.60 10.77 -20.12
CA PHE A 71 2.52 10.11 -19.37
C PHE A 71 1.15 10.39 -19.99
N ILE A 72 0.34 9.34 -20.10
CA ILE A 72 -1.08 9.42 -20.44
C ILE A 72 -1.88 8.96 -19.22
N PHE A 73 -2.49 9.91 -18.51
CA PHE A 73 -3.26 9.64 -17.30
C PHE A 73 -4.68 9.19 -17.63
N LYS A 74 -5.17 8.16 -16.94
CA LYS A 74 -6.55 7.69 -16.96
C LYS A 74 -7.06 7.58 -15.52
N ASP A 75 -8.27 8.08 -15.29
CA ASP A 75 -8.97 7.93 -14.02
C ASP A 75 -9.80 6.64 -14.05
N ALA A 76 -9.62 5.79 -13.04
CA ALA A 76 -10.35 4.53 -12.91
C ALA A 76 -10.42 4.06 -11.45
N GLY A 77 -11.64 3.99 -10.90
CA GLY A 77 -11.93 3.57 -9.54
C GLY A 77 -12.23 2.08 -9.39
N ASP A 78 -12.67 1.40 -10.44
CA ASP A 78 -13.00 -0.02 -10.40
C ASP A 78 -12.38 -0.84 -11.55
N VAL A 79 -12.59 -2.16 -11.52
CA VAL A 79 -12.00 -3.09 -12.51
C VAL A 79 -12.54 -2.85 -13.93
N VAL A 80 -13.79 -2.43 -14.07
CA VAL A 80 -14.43 -2.16 -15.38
C VAL A 80 -13.85 -0.88 -15.98
N GLU A 81 -13.73 0.17 -15.18
CA GLU A 81 -13.09 1.42 -15.60
C GLU A 81 -11.60 1.19 -15.95
N VAL A 82 -10.89 0.39 -15.15
CA VAL A 82 -9.50 -0.01 -15.43
C VAL A 82 -9.39 -0.76 -16.76
N ALA A 83 -10.34 -1.65 -17.07
CA ALA A 83 -10.39 -2.36 -18.34
C ALA A 83 -10.58 -1.41 -19.55
N SER A 84 -11.47 -0.43 -19.40
CA SER A 84 -11.69 0.60 -20.42
C SER A 84 -10.43 1.44 -20.62
N ALA A 85 -9.85 1.94 -19.52
CA ALA A 85 -8.63 2.73 -19.51
C ALA A 85 -7.47 1.98 -20.18
N ALA A 86 -7.25 0.71 -19.84
CA ALA A 86 -6.20 -0.11 -20.44
C ALA A 86 -6.39 -0.29 -21.96
N THR A 87 -7.63 -0.48 -22.40
CA THR A 87 -7.95 -0.61 -23.83
C THR A 87 -7.70 0.69 -24.59
N GLU A 88 -7.99 1.84 -23.99
CA GLU A 88 -7.62 3.15 -24.55
C GLU A 88 -6.11 3.34 -24.62
N LEU A 89 -5.39 3.04 -23.55
CA LEU A 89 -3.93 3.17 -23.50
C LEU A 89 -3.23 2.27 -24.52
N LEU A 90 -3.74 1.06 -24.75
CA LEU A 90 -3.28 0.18 -25.82
C LEU A 90 -3.44 0.82 -27.20
N ARG A 91 -4.58 1.48 -27.46
CA ARG A 91 -4.82 2.21 -28.72
C ARG A 91 -3.90 3.43 -28.85
N ASP A 92 -3.58 4.09 -27.74
CA ASP A 92 -2.68 5.23 -27.69
C ASP A 92 -1.19 4.83 -27.88
N GLY A 93 -0.91 3.52 -27.90
CA GLY A 93 0.40 2.94 -28.15
C GLY A 93 1.36 3.12 -26.98
N VAL A 94 0.88 2.92 -25.75
CA VAL A 94 1.77 2.94 -24.57
C VAL A 94 2.67 1.71 -24.53
N GLU A 95 3.88 1.90 -24.03
CA GLU A 95 4.90 0.86 -23.90
C GLU A 95 4.93 0.25 -22.49
N ALA A 96 4.32 0.91 -21.51
CA ALA A 96 4.14 0.43 -20.14
C ALA A 96 2.92 1.07 -19.48
N ILE A 97 2.39 0.44 -18.45
CA ILE A 97 1.31 0.99 -17.61
C ILE A 97 1.78 1.03 -16.15
N ILE A 98 1.74 2.21 -15.54
CA ILE A 98 1.91 2.41 -14.10
C ILE A 98 0.53 2.39 -13.43
N GLY A 99 0.43 1.65 -12.34
CA GLY A 99 -0.84 1.29 -11.73
C GLY A 99 -1.15 -0.21 -11.95
N PRO A 100 -2.29 -0.68 -11.43
CA PRO A 100 -3.34 0.07 -10.75
C PRO A 100 -3.12 0.07 -9.22
N GLN A 101 -4.13 0.53 -8.47
CA GLN A 101 -4.02 0.77 -7.03
C GLN A 101 -4.48 -0.41 -6.15
N THR A 102 -5.45 -1.21 -6.60
CA THR A 102 -5.98 -2.35 -5.83
C THR A 102 -5.48 -3.69 -6.38
N THR A 103 -5.57 -4.73 -5.55
CA THR A 103 -5.16 -6.09 -5.95
C THR A 103 -6.04 -6.62 -7.08
N GLU A 104 -7.35 -6.38 -7.02
CA GLU A 104 -8.34 -6.83 -8.00
C GLU A 104 -8.09 -6.19 -9.37
N GLN A 105 -7.85 -4.88 -9.39
CA GLN A 105 -7.48 -4.16 -10.61
C GLN A 105 -6.16 -4.71 -11.16
N ALA A 106 -5.17 -5.00 -10.31
CA ALA A 106 -3.86 -5.47 -10.74
C ALA A 106 -3.89 -6.91 -11.26
N MET A 107 -4.74 -7.76 -10.70
CA MET A 107 -4.99 -9.10 -11.24
C MET A 107 -5.52 -9.01 -12.68
N TYR A 108 -6.47 -8.11 -12.93
CA TYR A 108 -6.96 -7.86 -14.29
C TYR A 108 -5.83 -7.32 -15.21
N LEU A 109 -5.15 -6.26 -14.80
CA LEU A 109 -4.09 -5.65 -15.62
C LEU A 109 -2.92 -6.59 -15.87
N THR A 110 -2.60 -7.48 -14.93
CA THR A 110 -1.55 -8.49 -15.12
C THR A 110 -1.88 -9.43 -16.29
N GLU A 111 -3.12 -9.89 -16.42
CA GLU A 111 -3.53 -10.72 -17.55
C GLU A 111 -3.61 -9.91 -18.85
N PHE A 112 -4.05 -8.64 -18.77
CA PHE A 112 -4.01 -7.71 -19.89
C PHE A 112 -2.58 -7.50 -20.41
N GLY A 113 -1.65 -7.15 -19.52
CA GLY A 113 -0.23 -6.94 -19.83
C GLY A 113 0.43 -8.19 -20.38
N ARG A 114 0.10 -9.38 -19.83
CA ARG A 114 0.57 -10.65 -20.40
C ARG A 114 0.07 -10.88 -21.83
N LYS A 115 -1.19 -10.54 -22.13
CA LYS A 115 -1.79 -10.75 -23.45
C LYS A 115 -1.23 -9.81 -24.52
N TYR A 116 -1.01 -8.56 -24.16
CA TYR A 116 -0.54 -7.52 -25.09
C TYR A 116 0.93 -7.19 -24.96
N GLU A 117 1.66 -7.94 -24.13
CA GLU A 117 3.08 -7.77 -23.86
C GLU A 117 3.45 -6.37 -23.32
N ILE A 118 2.56 -5.78 -22.52
CA ILE A 118 2.74 -4.47 -21.89
C ILE A 118 3.11 -4.67 -20.41
N PRO A 119 4.29 -4.21 -19.96
CA PRO A 119 4.67 -4.21 -18.55
C PRO A 119 3.70 -3.38 -17.70
N ILE A 120 3.23 -3.99 -16.61
CA ILE A 120 2.36 -3.40 -15.60
C ILE A 120 3.19 -3.17 -14.33
N ILE A 121 3.30 -1.92 -13.91
CA ILE A 121 4.11 -1.51 -12.76
C ILE A 121 3.18 -1.04 -11.65
N SER A 122 2.93 -1.88 -10.66
CA SER A 122 2.16 -1.49 -9.47
C SER A 122 3.08 -1.13 -8.30
N PHE A 123 2.75 -0.02 -7.64
CA PHE A 123 3.48 0.52 -6.50
C PHE A 123 2.68 0.45 -5.18
N THR A 124 1.46 -0.08 -5.20
CA THR A 124 0.59 -0.22 -4.02
C THR A 124 0.20 -1.66 -3.72
N VAL A 125 0.27 -2.57 -4.69
CA VAL A 125 -0.19 -3.95 -4.50
C VAL A 125 0.84 -4.76 -3.74
N THR A 126 0.48 -5.22 -2.55
CA THR A 126 1.37 -5.94 -1.62
C THR A 126 1.03 -7.43 -1.49
N THR A 127 -0.13 -7.86 -2.00
CA THR A 127 -0.64 -9.22 -1.77
C THR A 127 0.40 -10.30 -2.18
N PRO A 128 0.55 -11.38 -1.41
CA PRO A 128 1.42 -12.49 -1.79
C PRO A 128 0.91 -13.27 -3.01
N SER A 129 -0.40 -13.23 -3.30
CA SER A 129 -1.02 -14.00 -4.39
C SER A 129 -0.61 -13.50 -5.78
N LEU A 130 -0.13 -12.25 -5.89
CA LEU A 130 0.36 -11.68 -7.14
C LEU A 130 1.90 -11.58 -7.09
N SER A 131 2.57 -12.65 -7.53
CA SER A 131 4.03 -12.76 -7.52
C SER A 131 4.65 -12.42 -8.88
N PRO A 132 5.54 -11.41 -8.96
CA PRO A 132 6.29 -11.09 -10.18
C PRO A 132 7.07 -12.27 -10.76
N LYS A 133 7.54 -13.20 -9.90
CA LYS A 133 8.25 -14.41 -10.34
C LYS A 133 7.41 -15.32 -11.24
N GLN A 134 6.09 -15.27 -11.10
CA GLN A 134 5.13 -16.08 -11.84
C GLN A 134 4.44 -15.30 -12.96
N LYS A 135 4.63 -13.98 -13.01
CA LYS A 135 3.90 -13.05 -13.87
C LYS A 135 4.91 -12.10 -14.56
N PRO A 136 5.46 -12.48 -15.73
CA PRO A 136 6.61 -11.79 -16.34
C PRO A 136 6.34 -10.33 -16.74
N TYR A 137 5.08 -9.96 -17.03
CA TYR A 137 4.68 -8.59 -17.34
C TYR A 137 4.15 -7.82 -16.11
N PHE A 138 4.31 -8.37 -14.91
CA PHE A 138 3.92 -7.69 -13.67
C PHE A 138 5.16 -7.35 -12.85
N ILE A 139 5.37 -6.06 -12.65
CA ILE A 139 6.44 -5.49 -11.83
C ILE A 139 5.78 -4.89 -10.59
N ARG A 140 6.29 -5.28 -9.43
CA ARG A 140 5.85 -4.77 -8.13
C ARG A 140 6.98 -3.99 -7.48
N GLU A 141 6.74 -2.71 -7.22
CA GLU A 141 7.64 -1.85 -6.45
C GLU A 141 7.39 -1.95 -4.93
N ALA A 142 6.15 -2.25 -4.53
CA ALA A 142 5.80 -2.41 -3.13
C ALA A 142 6.41 -3.69 -2.52
N HIS A 143 6.72 -3.64 -1.23
CA HIS A 143 7.10 -4.84 -0.49
C HIS A 143 5.89 -5.76 -0.36
N SER A 144 6.12 -7.07 -0.50
CA SER A 144 5.05 -8.04 -0.25
C SER A 144 4.59 -7.99 1.21
N ASP A 145 3.31 -8.28 1.45
CA ASP A 145 2.77 -8.48 2.79
C ASP A 145 3.48 -9.60 3.57
N LEU A 146 4.17 -10.51 2.87
CA LEU A 146 5.05 -11.49 3.52
C LEU A 146 6.17 -10.83 4.35
N ALA A 147 6.63 -9.65 3.96
CA ALA A 147 7.70 -8.94 4.66
C ALA A 147 7.30 -8.51 6.07
N GLN A 148 6.00 -8.34 6.35
CA GLN A 148 5.50 -7.94 7.67
C GLN A 148 5.08 -9.12 8.56
N VAL A 149 4.94 -10.33 8.02
CA VAL A 149 4.48 -11.52 8.78
C VAL A 149 5.36 -11.78 10.00
N GLN A 150 6.68 -11.72 9.84
CA GLN A 150 7.61 -11.97 10.95
C GLN A 150 7.58 -10.85 11.99
N ALA A 151 7.36 -9.61 11.58
CA ALA A 151 7.20 -8.49 12.53
C ALA A 151 5.91 -8.65 13.35
N VAL A 152 4.80 -9.01 12.71
CA VAL A 152 3.53 -9.32 13.41
C VAL A 152 3.73 -10.47 14.40
N ASN A 153 4.37 -11.56 13.97
CA ASN A 153 4.67 -12.72 14.80
C ASN A 153 5.52 -12.35 16.02
N ALA A 154 6.59 -11.56 15.83
CA ALA A 154 7.47 -11.12 16.90
C ALA A 154 6.73 -10.27 17.96
N VAL A 155 5.86 -9.34 17.53
CA VAL A 155 5.02 -8.56 18.45
C VAL A 155 4.11 -9.49 19.27
N ILE A 156 3.43 -10.43 18.60
CA ILE A 156 2.54 -11.38 19.27
C ILE A 156 3.28 -12.24 20.30
N GLN A 157 4.48 -12.72 19.95
CA GLN A 157 5.33 -13.48 20.87
C GLN A 157 5.80 -12.66 22.06
N MET A 158 6.23 -11.42 21.83
CA MET A 158 6.71 -10.52 22.88
C MET A 158 5.67 -10.30 23.97
N TYR A 159 4.38 -10.23 23.60
CA TYR A 159 3.28 -10.09 24.56
C TYR A 159 2.67 -11.43 25.02
N GLY A 160 3.15 -12.57 24.50
CA GLY A 160 2.69 -13.91 24.89
C GLY A 160 1.24 -14.23 24.51
N TRP A 161 0.67 -13.55 23.51
CA TRP A 161 -0.71 -13.78 23.08
C TRP A 161 -0.87 -15.11 22.32
N ARG A 162 -1.84 -15.92 22.74
CA ARG A 162 -2.07 -17.28 22.20
C ARG A 162 -3.24 -17.40 21.24
N GLU A 163 -4.20 -16.50 21.32
CA GLU A 163 -5.35 -16.43 20.43
C GLU A 163 -5.47 -15.03 19.85
N ILE A 164 -5.48 -14.94 18.53
CA ILE A 164 -5.58 -13.68 17.80
C ILE A 164 -6.79 -13.74 16.90
N VAL A 165 -7.63 -12.71 16.93
CA VAL A 165 -8.75 -12.56 16.00
C VAL A 165 -8.31 -11.71 14.81
N PRO A 166 -8.10 -12.28 13.61
CA PRO A 166 -7.84 -11.48 12.43
C PRO A 166 -9.15 -10.88 11.93
N ILE A 167 -9.14 -9.57 11.74
CA ILE A 167 -10.20 -8.78 11.10
C ILE A 167 -9.59 -8.21 9.83
N TYR A 168 -10.13 -8.59 8.67
CA TYR A 168 -9.58 -8.19 7.38
C TYR A 168 -10.68 -7.91 6.37
N GLU A 169 -10.35 -7.11 5.37
CA GLU A 169 -11.34 -6.79 4.34
C GLU A 169 -11.59 -7.99 3.43
N ASP A 170 -12.81 -8.13 2.93
CA ASP A 170 -13.20 -9.29 2.11
C ASP A 170 -12.73 -9.15 0.65
N THR A 171 -11.42 -9.07 0.47
CA THR A 171 -10.75 -8.82 -0.82
C THR A 171 -9.57 -9.78 -1.00
N GLU A 172 -9.01 -9.85 -2.22
CA GLU A 172 -7.79 -10.64 -2.47
C GLU A 172 -6.57 -10.09 -1.74
N TYR A 173 -6.57 -8.78 -1.46
CA TYR A 173 -5.60 -8.17 -0.56
C TYR A 173 -5.81 -8.67 0.88
N GLY A 174 -7.01 -8.51 1.44
CA GLY A 174 -7.29 -8.87 2.84
C GLY A 174 -7.10 -10.35 3.14
N ARG A 175 -7.51 -11.23 2.22
CA ARG A 175 -7.35 -12.69 2.36
C ARG A 175 -5.90 -13.15 2.16
N GLY A 176 -5.12 -12.45 1.34
CA GLY A 176 -3.83 -12.93 0.83
C GLY A 176 -2.75 -13.18 1.89
N ILE A 177 -2.74 -12.41 2.97
CA ILE A 177 -1.75 -12.55 4.05
C ILE A 177 -2.10 -13.67 5.06
N ILE A 178 -3.39 -14.04 5.17
CA ILE A 178 -3.92 -14.87 6.26
C ILE A 178 -3.26 -16.26 6.37
N PRO A 179 -3.03 -17.02 5.27
CA PRO A 179 -2.37 -18.32 5.37
C PRO A 179 -0.97 -18.22 5.96
N ASN A 180 -0.17 -17.24 5.50
CA ASN A 180 1.20 -17.04 5.96
C ASN A 180 1.27 -16.63 7.44
N LEU A 181 0.30 -15.82 7.89
CA LEU A 181 0.17 -15.50 9.32
C LEU A 181 -0.22 -16.73 10.14
N ALA A 182 -1.15 -17.55 9.65
CA ALA A 182 -1.56 -18.76 10.34
C ALA A 182 -0.35 -19.70 10.54
N ASP A 183 0.42 -19.93 9.48
CA ASP A 183 1.60 -20.80 9.52
C ASP A 183 2.68 -20.26 10.48
N ALA A 184 2.99 -18.96 10.38
CA ALA A 184 4.01 -18.33 11.23
C ALA A 184 3.64 -18.33 12.72
N LEU A 185 2.35 -18.11 13.03
CA LEU A 185 1.86 -18.10 14.41
C LEU A 185 1.74 -19.52 15.00
N GLN A 186 1.35 -20.50 14.17
CA GLN A 186 1.20 -21.88 14.60
C GLN A 186 2.54 -22.48 15.05
N GLN A 187 3.66 -22.11 14.41
CA GLN A 187 5.02 -22.49 14.84
C GLN A 187 5.30 -22.11 16.31
N ASN A 188 4.60 -21.09 16.82
CA ASN A 188 4.76 -20.57 18.17
C ASN A 188 3.60 -20.94 19.10
N SER A 189 2.78 -21.94 18.73
CA SER A 189 1.58 -22.35 19.46
C SER A 189 0.52 -21.24 19.61
N THR A 190 0.58 -20.20 18.79
CA THR A 190 -0.45 -19.15 18.69
C THR A 190 -1.41 -19.48 17.55
N ARG A 191 -2.70 -19.23 17.75
CA ARG A 191 -3.75 -19.57 16.78
C ARG A 191 -4.50 -18.33 16.32
N LEU A 192 -4.77 -18.28 15.02
CA LEU A 192 -5.80 -17.40 14.48
C LEU A 192 -7.17 -18.01 14.76
N VAL A 193 -7.99 -17.32 15.55
CA VAL A 193 -9.35 -17.76 15.92
C VAL A 193 -10.38 -16.80 15.34
N MET A 194 -11.59 -17.29 15.04
CA MET A 194 -12.73 -16.45 14.65
C MET A 194 -12.40 -15.41 13.57
N ARG A 195 -11.88 -15.88 12.43
CA ARG A 195 -11.53 -15.03 11.28
C ARG A 195 -12.75 -14.20 10.86
N THR A 196 -12.63 -12.88 10.91
CA THR A 196 -13.71 -11.94 10.60
C THR A 196 -13.40 -11.20 9.31
N MET A 197 -14.26 -11.36 8.30
CA MET A 197 -14.17 -10.67 7.02
C MET A 197 -15.16 -9.50 7.01
N ILE A 198 -14.72 -8.33 6.59
CA ILE A 198 -15.56 -7.15 6.43
C ILE A 198 -15.61 -6.75 4.95
N PRO A 199 -16.78 -6.83 4.29
CA PRO A 199 -16.94 -6.36 2.92
C PRO A 199 -16.57 -4.88 2.75
N LEU A 200 -16.04 -4.50 1.59
CA LEU A 200 -15.75 -3.08 1.31
C LEU A 200 -16.99 -2.18 1.37
N SER A 201 -18.17 -2.76 1.10
CA SER A 201 -19.47 -2.10 1.14
C SER A 201 -20.14 -2.12 2.53
N ALA A 202 -19.47 -2.67 3.55
CA ALA A 202 -20.06 -2.82 4.87
C ALA A 202 -20.42 -1.46 5.47
N SER A 203 -21.65 -1.35 5.93
CA SER A 203 -22.15 -0.20 6.68
C SER A 203 -21.56 -0.17 8.10
N GLU A 204 -21.60 1.01 8.72
CA GLU A 204 -21.15 1.16 10.11
C GLU A 204 -21.92 0.25 11.08
N THR A 205 -23.22 0.02 10.83
CA THR A 205 -24.06 -0.85 11.66
C THR A 205 -23.65 -2.32 11.55
N GLU A 206 -23.28 -2.79 10.35
CA GLU A 206 -22.76 -4.14 10.14
C GLU A 206 -21.40 -4.33 10.83
N ILE A 207 -20.51 -3.34 10.72
CA ILE A 207 -19.21 -3.35 11.40
C ILE A 207 -19.40 -3.40 12.92
N LEU A 208 -20.26 -2.53 13.48
CA LEU A 208 -20.56 -2.49 14.91
C LEU A 208 -21.14 -3.83 15.40
N LYS A 209 -22.02 -4.46 14.61
CA LYS A 209 -22.59 -5.77 14.95
C LYS A 209 -21.52 -6.84 15.06
N GLU A 210 -20.57 -6.90 14.12
CA GLU A 210 -19.45 -7.84 14.20
C GLU A 210 -18.54 -7.57 15.40
N LEU A 211 -18.22 -6.31 15.68
CA LEU A 211 -17.40 -5.96 16.85
C LEU A 211 -18.08 -6.31 18.18
N LYS A 212 -19.40 -6.07 18.30
CA LYS A 212 -20.20 -6.50 19.46
C LYS A 212 -20.17 -8.00 19.63
N ARG A 213 -20.36 -8.77 18.55
CA ARG A 213 -20.25 -10.23 18.58
C ARG A 213 -18.88 -10.70 19.12
N LEU A 214 -17.79 -10.08 18.68
CA LEU A 214 -16.44 -10.41 19.15
C LEU A 214 -16.25 -10.07 20.64
N LYS A 215 -16.81 -8.94 21.07
CA LYS A 215 -16.81 -8.49 22.48
C LYS A 215 -17.62 -9.41 23.38
N ASP A 216 -18.82 -9.82 22.95
CA ASP A 216 -19.69 -10.76 23.68
C ASP A 216 -19.04 -12.14 23.81
N MET A 217 -18.17 -12.50 22.87
CA MET A 217 -17.35 -13.71 22.92
C MET A 217 -16.02 -13.52 23.67
N HIS A 218 -15.88 -12.41 24.41
CA HIS A 218 -14.71 -12.07 25.22
C HIS A 218 -13.38 -12.09 24.45
N LYS A 219 -13.40 -11.72 23.16
CA LYS A 219 -12.17 -11.57 22.38
C LYS A 219 -11.55 -10.19 22.58
N THR A 220 -10.25 -10.16 22.79
CA THR A 220 -9.54 -8.93 23.20
C THR A 220 -8.32 -8.59 22.37
N ILE A 221 -7.74 -9.57 21.65
CA ILE A 221 -6.54 -9.38 20.83
C ILE A 221 -6.89 -9.48 19.35
N PHE A 222 -6.73 -8.37 18.64
CA PHE A 222 -7.15 -8.22 17.24
C PHE A 222 -5.97 -7.94 16.32
N LEU A 223 -5.98 -8.55 15.13
CA LEU A 223 -5.06 -8.23 14.04
C LEU A 223 -5.87 -7.64 12.88
N LEU A 224 -5.65 -6.38 12.57
CA LEU A 224 -6.37 -5.64 11.54
C LEU A 224 -5.54 -5.54 10.23
N HIS A 225 -6.08 -6.11 9.15
CA HIS A 225 -5.48 -6.06 7.82
C HIS A 225 -6.48 -5.60 6.76
N MET A 226 -6.46 -4.30 6.49
CA MET A 226 -7.44 -3.60 5.65
C MET A 226 -6.83 -2.42 4.91
N SER A 227 -7.53 -1.95 3.89
CA SER A 227 -7.31 -0.67 3.24
C SER A 227 -7.86 0.49 4.09
N GLY A 228 -7.48 1.71 3.71
CA GLY A 228 -7.69 2.92 4.52
C GLY A 228 -9.15 3.21 4.91
N CYS A 229 -10.09 3.20 3.97
CA CYS A 229 -11.47 3.66 4.23
C CYS A 229 -12.20 2.74 5.21
N VAL A 230 -12.24 1.44 4.93
CA VAL A 230 -12.93 0.44 5.77
C VAL A 230 -12.20 0.27 7.11
N GLY A 231 -10.87 0.25 7.10
CA GLY A 231 -10.08 0.15 8.32
C GLY A 231 -10.34 1.31 9.28
N ARG A 232 -10.51 2.54 8.77
CA ARG A 232 -10.91 3.70 9.61
C ARG A 232 -12.30 3.52 10.22
N MET A 233 -13.27 2.98 9.47
CA MET A 233 -14.61 2.69 9.99
C MET A 233 -14.57 1.64 11.11
N VAL A 234 -13.79 0.56 10.92
CA VAL A 234 -13.59 -0.48 11.95
C VAL A 234 -12.96 0.09 13.22
N LEU A 235 -11.90 0.89 13.08
CA LEU A 235 -11.24 1.51 14.23
C LEU A 235 -12.15 2.52 14.96
N SER A 236 -12.95 3.29 14.22
CA SER A 236 -13.94 4.20 14.81
C SER A 236 -15.02 3.45 15.58
N ALA A 237 -15.57 2.39 15.00
CA ALA A 237 -16.55 1.52 15.64
C ALA A 237 -15.98 0.83 16.90
N ALA A 238 -14.74 0.34 16.83
CA ALA A 238 -14.04 -0.26 17.97
C ALA A 238 -13.87 0.74 19.14
N LYS A 239 -13.53 1.99 18.82
CA LYS A 239 -13.48 3.07 19.83
C LYS A 239 -14.83 3.28 20.50
N LYS A 240 -15.91 3.38 19.71
CA LYS A 240 -17.29 3.56 20.23
C LYS A 240 -17.72 2.42 21.15
N GLU A 241 -17.29 1.20 20.86
CA GLU A 241 -17.55 0.02 21.68
C GLU A 241 -16.59 -0.15 22.87
N GLY A 242 -15.68 0.82 23.10
CA GLY A 242 -14.74 0.78 24.21
C GLY A 242 -13.65 -0.29 24.07
N MET A 243 -13.40 -0.77 22.85
CA MET A 243 -12.42 -1.84 22.58
C MET A 243 -10.97 -1.33 22.48
N PHE A 244 -10.71 -0.09 22.88
CA PHE A 244 -9.36 0.46 23.14
C PHE A 244 -9.08 0.63 24.64
N SER A 245 -10.01 0.20 25.50
CA SER A 245 -9.80 0.22 26.94
C SER A 245 -8.79 -0.83 27.39
N GLU A 246 -8.36 -0.73 28.65
CA GLU A 246 -7.48 -1.72 29.26
C GLU A 246 -8.01 -3.16 29.07
N GLY A 247 -7.10 -4.07 28.74
CA GLY A 247 -7.41 -5.46 28.42
C GLY A 247 -7.54 -5.76 26.92
N TYR A 248 -7.67 -4.74 26.07
CA TYR A 248 -7.67 -4.89 24.61
C TYR A 248 -6.31 -4.58 23.97
N ALA A 249 -6.01 -5.28 22.87
CA ALA A 249 -4.85 -4.96 22.03
C ALA A 249 -5.19 -5.10 20.54
N TRP A 250 -4.68 -4.16 19.74
CA TRP A 250 -4.87 -4.13 18.29
C TRP A 250 -3.52 -4.08 17.60
N ILE A 251 -3.26 -5.03 16.71
CA ILE A 251 -2.13 -4.98 15.79
C ILE A 251 -2.66 -4.52 14.44
N VAL A 252 -2.08 -3.48 13.87
CA VAL A 252 -2.48 -2.93 12.57
C VAL A 252 -1.35 -3.12 11.56
N THR A 253 -1.63 -3.84 10.48
CA THR A 253 -0.66 -4.08 9.40
C THR A 253 -0.36 -2.83 8.58
N ASN A 254 0.70 -2.86 7.76
CA ASN A 254 1.21 -1.65 7.08
C ASN A 254 0.16 -0.92 6.22
N GLY A 255 -0.72 -1.65 5.53
CA GLY A 255 -1.63 -1.03 4.57
C GLY A 255 -2.62 -0.08 5.24
N LEU A 256 -2.96 -0.33 6.50
CA LEU A 256 -3.74 0.62 7.30
C LEU A 256 -2.83 1.51 8.14
N SER A 257 -1.82 0.96 8.82
CA SER A 257 -0.99 1.70 9.78
C SER A 257 -0.23 2.87 9.13
N CYS A 258 0.15 2.76 7.86
CA CYS A 258 0.76 3.85 7.09
C CYS A 258 -0.25 4.95 6.72
N LEU A 259 -1.55 4.69 6.77
CA LEU A 259 -2.64 5.60 6.40
C LEU A 259 -3.41 6.18 7.59
N VAL A 260 -3.40 5.51 8.75
CA VAL A 260 -4.14 5.91 9.97
C VAL A 260 -3.28 6.56 11.03
N ASP A 261 -2.14 7.09 10.63
CA ASP A 261 -1.35 7.87 11.57
C ASP A 261 -2.17 9.04 12.13
N PRO A 262 -2.10 9.36 13.43
CA PRO A 262 -2.80 10.49 14.07
C PRO A 262 -2.63 11.86 13.39
N ILE A 263 -1.73 11.95 12.41
CA ILE A 263 -1.47 13.14 11.64
C ILE A 263 -2.38 13.07 10.35
N LEU A 264 -2.66 11.90 9.79
CA LEU A 264 -3.54 11.66 8.63
C LEU A 264 -5.05 11.51 8.94
N VAL A 265 -5.42 11.46 10.21
CA VAL A 265 -6.80 11.27 10.68
C VAL A 265 -7.16 12.35 11.69
N SER A 266 -8.46 12.66 11.81
CA SER A 266 -9.03 13.68 12.69
C SER A 266 -8.60 13.53 14.16
N GLU A 267 -8.80 14.60 14.94
CA GLU A 267 -8.57 14.68 16.39
C GLU A 267 -9.23 13.52 17.18
N ASP A 268 -10.22 12.85 16.60
CA ASP A 268 -10.90 11.67 17.18
C ASP A 268 -9.99 10.45 17.35
N LEU A 269 -8.80 10.40 16.75
CA LEU A 269 -7.86 9.27 16.90
C LEU A 269 -6.70 9.52 17.88
N ASP A 270 -6.57 10.73 18.44
CA ASP A 270 -5.51 11.08 19.40
C ASP A 270 -5.60 10.26 20.73
N SER A 271 -6.66 9.49 20.94
CA SER A 271 -6.91 8.66 22.14
C SER A 271 -6.71 7.15 21.93
N MET A 272 -6.03 6.71 20.87
CA MET A 272 -5.86 5.28 20.54
C MET A 272 -4.75 4.60 21.36
N GLN A 273 -4.95 4.50 22.68
CA GLN A 273 -4.13 3.60 23.49
C GLN A 273 -4.47 2.14 23.15
N GLY A 274 -3.47 1.25 23.15
CA GLY A 274 -3.66 -0.17 22.86
C GLY A 274 -3.53 -0.59 21.38
N ILE A 275 -3.13 0.31 20.48
CA ILE A 275 -2.87 -0.01 19.07
C ILE A 275 -1.37 -0.04 18.76
N VAL A 276 -0.91 -1.12 18.13
CA VAL A 276 0.46 -1.31 17.63
C VAL A 276 0.43 -1.38 16.11
N GLY A 277 1.04 -0.39 15.44
CA GLY A 277 1.14 -0.35 13.98
C GLY A 277 2.45 -0.95 13.46
N ILE A 278 2.38 -1.88 12.51
CA ILE A 278 3.54 -2.41 11.79
C ILE A 278 3.82 -1.54 10.58
N ARG A 279 5.05 -1.02 10.43
CA ARG A 279 5.45 -0.15 9.32
C ARG A 279 6.81 -0.55 8.76
N PRO A 280 7.03 -0.41 7.44
CA PRO A 280 8.37 -0.48 6.87
C PRO A 280 9.26 0.60 7.48
N TYR A 281 10.49 0.24 7.82
CA TYR A 281 11.49 1.21 8.24
C TYR A 281 12.03 1.98 7.03
N ILE A 282 11.95 3.30 7.08
CA ILE A 282 12.52 4.19 6.06
C ILE A 282 13.58 5.06 6.74
N PRO A 283 14.88 4.85 6.45
CA PRO A 283 15.95 5.64 7.05
C PRO A 283 15.80 7.13 6.77
N ILE A 284 15.98 7.96 7.80
CA ILE A 284 15.96 9.42 7.65
C ILE A 284 17.25 9.87 6.98
N THR A 285 17.14 10.32 5.73
CA THR A 285 18.26 10.85 4.95
C THR A 285 18.00 12.30 4.56
N GLN A 286 19.07 13.04 4.21
CA GLN A 286 18.91 14.40 3.67
C GLN A 286 18.07 14.43 2.39
N LYS A 287 18.17 13.39 1.55
CA LYS A 287 17.35 13.24 0.34
C LYS A 287 15.87 13.12 0.70
N LEU A 288 15.55 12.30 1.69
CA LEU A 288 14.18 12.12 2.16
C LEU A 288 13.62 13.43 2.75
N GLN A 289 14.39 14.13 3.57
CA GLN A 289 13.97 15.42 4.14
C GLN A 289 13.66 16.47 3.06
N LYS A 290 14.49 16.56 2.01
CA LYS A 290 14.24 17.43 0.86
C LYS A 290 12.97 17.03 0.11
N LEU A 291 12.83 15.74 -0.22
CA LEU A 291 11.65 15.20 -0.87
C LEU A 291 10.38 15.56 -0.08
N GLN A 292 10.39 15.39 1.24
CA GLN A 292 9.25 15.74 2.10
C GLN A 292 8.92 17.24 2.07
N ALA A 293 9.93 18.11 2.11
CA ALA A 293 9.73 19.56 2.08
C ALA A 293 9.10 19.99 0.75
N GLU A 294 9.59 19.43 -0.36
CA GLU A 294 9.04 19.71 -1.68
C GLU A 294 7.63 19.15 -1.86
N PHE A 295 7.40 17.91 -1.39
CA PHE A 295 6.12 17.26 -1.48
C PHE A 295 5.04 18.04 -0.73
N LYS A 296 5.35 18.54 0.47
CA LYS A 296 4.48 19.46 1.23
C LYS A 296 4.09 20.71 0.44
N ARG A 297 5.05 21.32 -0.26
CA ARG A 297 4.82 22.54 -1.04
C ARG A 297 3.89 22.29 -2.23
N ARG A 298 3.85 21.07 -2.78
CA ARG A 298 3.03 20.70 -3.94
C ARG A 298 1.65 20.12 -3.56
N LEU A 299 1.36 19.96 -2.28
CA LEU A 299 0.04 19.48 -1.86
C LEU A 299 -1.04 20.54 -2.07
N PRO A 300 -2.21 20.16 -2.62
CA PRO A 300 -3.40 21.00 -2.60
C PRO A 300 -3.72 21.44 -1.17
N PHE A 301 -4.23 22.67 -1.00
CA PHE A 301 -4.62 23.19 0.32
C PHE A 301 -5.62 22.27 1.06
N SER A 302 -6.50 21.59 0.33
CA SER A 302 -7.44 20.59 0.87
C SER A 302 -6.75 19.35 1.48
N LEU A 303 -5.54 19.03 1.05
CA LEU A 303 -4.69 17.97 1.61
C LEU A 303 -3.61 18.53 2.55
N SER A 304 -3.29 19.83 2.51
CA SER A 304 -2.29 20.42 3.42
C SER A 304 -2.82 20.64 4.83
N SER A 305 -4.15 20.79 4.99
CA SER A 305 -4.84 20.85 6.29
C SER A 305 -4.86 19.52 7.04
N SER A 306 -4.75 18.39 6.32
CA SER A 306 -4.40 17.14 6.96
C SER A 306 -2.94 17.22 7.39
N LYS A 307 -2.73 16.95 8.66
CA LYS A 307 -1.46 16.77 9.35
C LYS A 307 -0.69 15.61 8.64
N ILE A 308 -0.29 15.66 7.37
CA ILE A 308 0.23 14.45 6.66
C ILE A 308 1.65 14.04 7.14
N PHE A 309 2.40 14.88 7.90
CA PHE A 309 3.87 14.78 7.95
C PHE A 309 4.61 14.90 9.30
N LYS A 310 4.07 14.50 10.45
CA LYS A 310 4.94 14.21 11.63
C LYS A 310 5.64 12.83 11.55
N PHE A 311 5.75 12.25 10.37
CA PHE A 311 6.09 10.83 10.15
C PHE A 311 7.57 10.43 10.17
N PHE A 312 8.50 11.30 10.57
CA PHE A 312 9.94 10.96 10.57
C PHE A 312 10.64 11.37 11.86
N LYS A 313 9.93 11.31 12.98
CA LYS A 313 10.57 11.35 14.30
C LYS A 313 10.08 10.15 15.11
N ALA A 314 10.81 9.05 14.98
CA ALA A 314 11.02 8.06 16.02
C ALA A 314 12.47 7.62 15.90
#